data_AF-A0A4R6DJ60-F1
#
_entry.id   AF-A0A4R6DJ60-F1
#
_cell.length_a   1.000
_cell.length_b   1.000
_cell.length_c   1.000
_cell.angle_alpha   90.00
_cell.angle_beta   90.00
_cell.angle_gamma   90.00
#
_symmetry.space_group_name_H-M   'P 1'
#
loop_
_entity.id
_entity.type
_entity.pdbx_description
1 polymer ?
#
loop_
_entity_poly.entity_id
_entity_poly.type
_entity_poly.pdbx_seq_one_letter_code
_entity_poly.pdbx_strand_id
1 'polypeptide(L)'
;PVIALSAPAGIALGSGRSIALGADEFLDAAAQQQLQLTAGERMVLNAGNGLGTFAQAGDMRHIAHQGEMLLQAQHNSLRVEADQSVEISASQQHVQISAKEHITLLCGGAYIRIAGGNIELGMPGSLIVKAGKHRFTGPAYRSPELNAGSLDLFEKMPRIPLDPADLPLSE
;
A
#
# COMPACT_ATOMS: atom_id res chain seq x y z
N PRO A 1 21.88 33.31 4.64
CA PRO A 1 20.95 34.39 4.24
C PRO A 1 19.57 33.78 3.97
N VAL A 2 18.47 34.53 4.12
CA VAL A 2 17.09 34.03 3.90
C VAL A 2 16.38 34.84 2.81
N ILE A 3 15.55 34.17 2.02
CA ILE A 3 14.62 34.79 1.08
C ILE A 3 13.21 34.39 1.51
N ALA A 4 12.31 35.36 1.64
CA ALA A 4 10.92 35.13 2.01
C ALA A 4 9.99 35.75 0.96
N LEU A 5 8.99 34.98 0.52
CA LEU A 5 7.92 35.42 -0.39
C LEU A 5 6.60 35.43 0.39
N SER A 6 5.90 36.55 0.41
CA SER A 6 4.61 36.68 1.09
C SER A 6 3.68 37.61 0.30
N ALA A 7 2.44 37.17 0.11
CA ALA A 7 1.41 37.93 -0.59
C ALA A 7 0.04 37.60 0.03
N PRO A 8 -0.67 38.57 0.64
CA PRO A 8 -1.98 38.33 1.27
C PRO A 8 -3.05 37.77 0.34
N ALA A 9 -2.95 38.07 -0.96
CA ALA A 9 -3.86 37.56 -1.99
C ALA A 9 -3.39 36.22 -2.61
N GLY A 10 -2.18 35.74 -2.29
CA GLY A 10 -1.63 34.48 -2.77
C GLY A 10 -0.41 34.62 -3.69
N ILE A 11 0.22 33.47 -3.97
CA ILE A 11 1.38 33.31 -4.84
C ILE A 11 1.05 32.25 -5.89
N ALA A 12 1.35 32.52 -7.16
CA ALA A 12 1.30 31.54 -8.24
C ALA A 12 2.71 31.29 -8.78
N LEU A 13 3.14 30.03 -8.81
CA LEU A 13 4.43 29.60 -9.36
C LEU A 13 4.16 28.62 -10.50
N GLY A 14 4.71 28.89 -11.68
CA GLY A 14 4.42 28.14 -12.89
C GLY A 14 5.61 28.13 -13.86
N SER A 15 5.68 27.10 -14.68
CA SER A 15 6.67 26.97 -15.76
C SER A 15 6.02 26.21 -16.92
N GLY A 16 6.34 26.59 -18.16
CA GLY A 16 5.92 25.83 -19.35
C GLY A 16 6.68 24.51 -19.54
N ARG A 17 7.72 24.27 -18.71
CA ARG A 17 8.53 23.04 -18.73
C ARG A 17 8.51 22.34 -17.38
N SER A 18 9.36 22.79 -16.45
CA SER A 18 9.60 22.11 -15.18
C SER A 18 9.75 23.09 -14.02
N ILE A 19 9.42 22.61 -12.82
CA ILE A 19 9.71 23.24 -11.54
C ILE A 19 10.44 22.18 -10.70
N ALA A 20 11.55 22.56 -10.06
CA ALA A 20 12.25 21.73 -9.10
C ALA A 20 12.27 22.43 -7.74
N LEU A 21 11.92 21.70 -6.68
CA LEU A 21 11.99 22.15 -5.30
C LEU A 21 12.89 21.17 -4.55
N GLY A 22 13.85 21.68 -3.78
CA GLY A 22 14.80 20.86 -3.05
C GLY A 22 15.36 21.61 -1.85
N ALA A 23 15.76 20.84 -0.84
CA ALA A 23 16.39 21.33 0.38
C ALA A 23 17.37 20.25 0.88
N ASP A 24 18.44 20.67 1.55
CA ASP A 24 19.43 19.75 2.14
C ASP A 24 18.88 19.06 3.40
N GLU A 25 18.10 19.79 4.21
CA GLU A 25 17.53 19.28 5.45
C GLU A 25 16.03 18.96 5.32
N PHE A 26 15.18 19.97 5.09
CA PHE A 26 13.72 19.83 5.17
C PHE A 26 12.97 20.61 4.09
N LEU A 27 11.88 20.02 3.59
CA LEU A 27 10.89 20.69 2.75
C LEU A 27 9.51 20.49 3.36
N ASP A 28 8.91 21.57 3.87
CA ASP A 28 7.60 21.56 4.51
C ASP A 28 6.54 22.22 3.62
N ALA A 29 5.40 21.55 3.48
CA ALA A 29 4.22 22.08 2.81
C ALA A 29 3.02 21.99 3.76
N ALA A 30 2.44 23.14 4.09
CA ALA A 30 1.31 23.23 5.01
C ALA A 30 0.23 24.15 4.44
N ALA A 31 -1.03 23.79 4.70
CA ALA A 31 -2.20 24.60 4.35
C ALA A 31 -3.23 24.50 5.48
N GLN A 32 -3.87 25.61 5.84
CA GLN A 32 -4.90 25.63 6.88
C GLN A 32 -6.17 24.88 6.46
N GLN A 33 -6.47 24.88 5.16
CA GLN A 33 -7.69 24.27 4.63
C GLN A 33 -7.38 22.98 3.86
N GLN A 34 -6.69 23.08 2.71
CA GLN A 34 -6.50 21.95 1.80
C GLN A 34 -5.14 21.99 1.13
N LEU A 35 -4.50 20.82 1.02
CA LEU A 35 -3.36 20.58 0.15
C LEU A 35 -3.82 19.68 -1.01
N GLN A 36 -3.57 20.10 -2.24
CA GLN A 36 -3.93 19.34 -3.43
C GLN A 36 -2.69 19.09 -4.28
N LEU A 37 -2.44 17.82 -4.61
CA LEU A 37 -1.35 17.38 -5.47
C LEU A 37 -1.94 16.59 -6.63
N THR A 38 -1.74 17.08 -7.85
CA THR A 38 -2.35 16.52 -9.06
C THR A 38 -1.30 16.37 -10.15
N ALA A 39 -1.31 15.22 -10.82
CA ALA A 39 -0.47 14.95 -11.99
C ALA A 39 -1.35 14.45 -13.15
N GLY A 40 -1.05 14.92 -14.37
CA GLY A 40 -1.79 14.49 -15.57
C GLY A 40 -1.43 13.08 -16.06
N GLU A 41 -0.23 12.59 -15.70
CA GLU A 41 0.26 11.27 -16.13
C GLU A 41 0.60 10.39 -14.93
N ARG A 42 1.62 10.76 -14.13
CA ARG A 42 2.13 9.93 -13.04
C ARG A 42 2.52 10.76 -11.82
N MET A 43 2.19 10.24 -10.64
CA MET A 43 2.69 10.72 -9.35
C MET A 43 3.55 9.61 -8.72
N VAL A 44 4.73 9.98 -8.19
CA VAL A 44 5.65 9.05 -7.50
C VAL A 44 6.02 9.67 -6.16
N LEU A 45 5.88 8.88 -5.09
CA LEU A 45 6.26 9.25 -3.74
C LEU A 45 7.28 8.24 -3.23
N ASN A 46 8.50 8.71 -2.98
CA ASN A 46 9.61 7.88 -2.49
C ASN A 46 10.20 8.52 -1.24
N ALA A 47 10.59 7.69 -0.27
CA ALA A 47 11.29 8.13 0.93
C ALA A 47 12.40 7.13 1.29
N GLY A 48 13.56 7.64 1.68
CA GLY A 48 14.69 6.79 2.09
C GLY A 48 14.48 6.11 3.45
N ASN A 49 13.64 6.69 4.31
CA ASN A 49 13.36 6.16 5.65
C ASN A 49 11.90 6.42 6.05
N GLY A 50 10.99 5.55 5.57
CA GLY A 50 9.58 5.56 5.94
C GLY A 50 8.70 6.56 5.18
N LEU A 51 7.43 6.20 4.98
CA LEU A 51 6.39 7.05 4.42
C LEU A 51 5.12 6.85 5.24
N GLY A 52 4.54 7.95 5.73
CA GLY A 52 3.37 7.91 6.61
C GLY A 52 2.23 8.76 6.09
N THR A 53 1.00 8.26 6.21
CA THR A 53 -0.24 9.00 5.97
C THR A 53 -1.13 8.89 7.21
N PHE A 54 -1.76 9.99 7.60
CA PHE A 54 -2.62 10.04 8.76
C PHE A 54 -3.74 11.05 8.54
N ALA A 55 -4.95 10.68 8.95
CA ALA A 55 -6.12 11.57 8.97
C ALA A 55 -6.69 11.55 10.40
N GLN A 56 -6.82 12.74 11.00
CA GLN A 56 -7.37 12.87 12.36
C GLN A 56 -8.88 12.63 12.40
N ALA A 57 -9.58 13.00 11.33
CA ALA A 57 -11.03 12.86 11.19
C ALA A 57 -11.39 12.64 9.72
N GLY A 58 -12.58 12.11 9.47
CA GLY A 58 -13.05 11.78 8.12
C GLY A 58 -12.47 10.47 7.59
N ASP A 59 -12.58 10.29 6.28
CA ASP A 59 -12.18 9.04 5.61
C ASP A 59 -10.78 9.13 4.99
N MET A 60 -10.06 8.01 4.98
CA MET A 60 -8.90 7.80 4.12
C MET A 60 -9.27 6.91 2.94
N ARG A 61 -8.89 7.30 1.72
CA ARG A 61 -9.24 6.57 0.49
C ARG A 61 -8.03 6.40 -0.42
N HIS A 62 -7.70 5.16 -0.72
CA HIS A 62 -6.75 4.79 -1.79
C HIS A 62 -7.55 4.05 -2.86
N ILE A 63 -7.71 4.66 -4.04
CA ILE A 63 -8.59 4.15 -5.09
C ILE A 63 -7.84 4.15 -6.43
N ALA A 64 -7.80 2.99 -7.08
CA ALA A 64 -7.40 2.86 -8.48
C ALA A 64 -8.67 2.67 -9.33
N HIS A 65 -8.96 3.58 -10.26
CA HIS A 65 -10.11 3.44 -11.16
C HIS A 65 -9.92 2.29 -12.17
N GLN A 66 -8.69 2.15 -12.65
CA GLN A 66 -8.23 1.08 -13.53
C GLN A 66 -6.84 0.63 -13.09
N GLY A 67 -6.50 -0.61 -13.39
CA GLY A 67 -5.23 -1.21 -13.01
C GLY A 67 -5.25 -1.86 -11.63
N GLU A 68 -4.12 -2.47 -11.27
CA GLU A 68 -3.93 -3.19 -10.02
C GLU A 68 -3.58 -2.24 -8.87
N MET A 69 -4.15 -2.48 -7.69
CA MET A 69 -3.63 -1.94 -6.44
C MET A 69 -2.71 -2.98 -5.80
N LEU A 70 -1.42 -2.68 -5.77
CA LEU A 70 -0.40 -3.54 -5.20
C LEU A 70 0.08 -3.00 -3.84
N LEU A 71 -0.15 -3.77 -2.77
CA LEU A 71 0.35 -3.48 -1.43
C LEU A 71 1.31 -4.58 -0.99
N GLN A 72 2.56 -4.23 -0.70
CA GLN A 72 3.61 -5.21 -0.40
C GLN A 72 4.55 -4.72 0.71
N ALA A 73 4.93 -5.64 1.59
CA ALA A 73 6.05 -5.50 2.50
C ALA A 73 7.05 -6.62 2.18
N GLN A 74 8.13 -6.30 1.45
CA GLN A 74 9.03 -7.33 0.88
C GLN A 74 9.96 -7.96 1.91
N HIS A 75 10.27 -7.23 2.98
CA HIS A 75 11.20 -7.65 4.03
C HIS A 75 10.63 -7.45 5.44
N ASN A 76 9.31 -7.26 5.55
CA ASN A 76 8.64 -7.09 6.83
C ASN A 76 7.16 -7.50 6.74
N SER A 77 6.40 -7.33 7.81
CA SER A 77 4.98 -7.67 7.88
C SER A 77 4.08 -6.61 7.25
N LEU A 78 2.98 -7.04 6.65
CA LEU A 78 1.81 -6.20 6.35
C LEU A 78 0.74 -6.45 7.42
N ARG A 79 0.22 -5.37 8.02
CA ARG A 79 -0.81 -5.42 9.09
C ARG A 79 -1.99 -4.54 8.69
N VAL A 80 -3.20 -5.09 8.75
CA VAL A 80 -4.46 -4.39 8.49
C VAL A 80 -5.39 -4.65 9.67
N GLU A 81 -5.72 -3.58 10.40
CA GLU A 81 -6.50 -3.65 11.63
C GLU A 81 -7.60 -2.57 11.60
N ALA A 82 -8.75 -2.88 12.18
CA ALA A 82 -9.86 -1.95 12.33
C ALA A 82 -10.60 -2.24 13.65
N ASP A 83 -11.13 -1.18 14.27
CA ASP A 83 -11.90 -1.30 15.53
C ASP A 83 -13.27 -1.95 15.32
N GLN A 84 -13.90 -1.70 14.17
CA GLN A 84 -15.22 -2.24 13.84
C GLN A 84 -15.14 -3.49 12.95
N SER A 85 -14.91 -3.31 11.65
CA SER A 85 -14.91 -4.41 10.69
C SER A 85 -13.83 -4.25 9.62
N VAL A 86 -13.39 -5.39 9.08
CA VAL A 86 -12.55 -5.49 7.89
C VAL A 86 -13.29 -6.34 6.86
N GLU A 87 -13.51 -5.79 5.67
CA GLU A 87 -14.18 -6.48 4.57
C GLU A 87 -13.20 -6.72 3.41
N ILE A 88 -13.07 -7.97 2.99
CA ILE A 88 -12.25 -8.37 1.84
C ILE A 88 -13.17 -9.14 0.89
N SER A 89 -13.37 -8.61 -0.31
CA SER A 89 -14.25 -9.22 -1.31
C SER A 89 -13.72 -9.02 -2.74
N ALA A 90 -14.04 -9.97 -3.62
CA ALA A 90 -13.81 -9.88 -5.05
C ALA A 90 -15.15 -10.15 -5.76
N SER A 91 -15.60 -9.22 -6.59
CA SER A 91 -16.95 -9.27 -7.20
C SER A 91 -17.05 -10.18 -8.43
N GLN A 92 -15.94 -10.44 -9.11
CA GLN A 92 -15.94 -11.16 -10.39
C GLN A 92 -15.21 -12.50 -10.34
N GLN A 93 -14.07 -12.56 -9.63
CA GLN A 93 -13.17 -13.71 -9.65
C GLN A 93 -13.06 -14.33 -8.25
N HIS A 94 -11.90 -14.25 -7.61
CA HIS A 94 -11.63 -14.98 -6.37
C HIS A 94 -10.89 -14.12 -5.34
N VAL A 95 -10.94 -14.57 -4.09
CA VAL A 95 -10.05 -14.11 -3.02
C VAL A 95 -9.06 -15.25 -2.74
N GLN A 96 -7.77 -14.98 -2.85
CA GLN A 96 -6.72 -15.95 -2.55
C GLN A 96 -5.93 -15.50 -1.32
N ILE A 97 -5.86 -16.39 -0.32
CA ILE A 97 -4.98 -16.25 0.83
C ILE A 97 -4.01 -17.42 0.79
N SER A 98 -2.72 -17.13 0.77
CA SER A 98 -1.67 -18.13 0.68
C SER A 98 -0.54 -17.77 1.63
N ALA A 99 -0.03 -18.76 2.35
CA ALA A 99 1.07 -18.59 3.28
C ALA A 99 2.03 -19.79 3.17
N LYS A 100 3.31 -19.54 3.43
CA LYS A 100 4.34 -20.59 3.44
C LYS A 100 4.22 -21.50 4.66
N GLU A 101 3.98 -20.91 5.83
CA GLU A 101 4.02 -21.63 7.10
C GLU A 101 2.62 -22.04 7.58
N HIS A 102 1.72 -21.07 7.77
CA HIS A 102 0.37 -21.34 8.24
C HIS A 102 -0.60 -20.20 7.92
N ILE A 103 -1.90 -20.54 7.91
CA ILE A 103 -3.03 -19.59 7.92
C ILE A 103 -3.86 -19.90 9.16
N THR A 104 -4.23 -18.88 9.93
CA THR A 104 -5.10 -19.02 11.10
C THR A 104 -6.25 -18.03 11.04
N LEU A 105 -7.48 -18.53 11.19
CA LEU A 105 -8.69 -17.73 11.34
C LEU A 105 -9.20 -17.93 12.76
N LEU A 106 -9.38 -16.87 13.54
CA LEU A 106 -9.85 -16.94 14.93
C LEU A 106 -11.15 -16.16 15.09
N CYS A 107 -12.09 -16.71 15.86
CA CYS A 107 -13.34 -16.03 16.21
C CYS A 107 -13.90 -16.60 17.51
N GLY A 108 -14.00 -15.76 18.56
CA GLY A 108 -14.68 -16.13 19.81
C GLY A 108 -14.13 -17.39 20.50
N GLY A 109 -12.84 -17.70 20.34
CA GLY A 109 -12.21 -18.91 20.86
C GLY A 109 -12.29 -20.14 19.93
N ALA A 110 -13.06 -20.08 18.85
CA ALA A 110 -12.97 -21.04 17.75
C ALA A 110 -11.88 -20.63 16.76
N TYR A 111 -11.28 -21.61 16.08
CA TYR A 111 -10.30 -21.34 15.03
C TYR A 111 -10.29 -22.39 13.92
N ILE A 112 -9.79 -21.95 12.77
CA ILE A 112 -9.38 -22.79 11.65
C ILE A 112 -7.90 -22.53 11.42
N ARG A 113 -7.08 -23.58 11.46
CA ARG A 113 -5.64 -23.50 11.18
C ARG A 113 -5.26 -24.41 10.03
N ILE A 114 -4.55 -23.88 9.05
CA ILE A 114 -3.97 -24.63 7.93
C ILE A 114 -2.46 -24.59 8.09
N ALA A 115 -1.81 -25.73 8.33
CA ALA A 115 -0.36 -25.80 8.56
C ALA A 115 0.20 -27.20 8.23
N GLY A 116 1.37 -27.26 7.60
CA GLY A 116 2.06 -28.53 7.33
C GLY A 116 1.24 -29.53 6.50
N GLY A 117 0.36 -29.04 5.61
CA GLY A 117 -0.57 -29.87 4.83
C GLY A 117 -1.83 -30.33 5.59
N ASN A 118 -2.00 -29.95 6.85
CA ASN A 118 -3.15 -30.32 7.69
C ASN A 118 -4.13 -29.14 7.84
N ILE A 119 -5.38 -29.48 8.11
CA ILE A 119 -6.43 -28.53 8.55
C ILE A 119 -6.86 -28.94 9.96
N GLU A 120 -6.81 -28.00 10.89
CA GLU A 120 -7.24 -28.15 12.28
C GLU A 120 -8.43 -27.24 12.56
N LEU A 121 -9.50 -27.82 13.09
CA LEU A 121 -10.72 -27.12 13.49
C LEU A 121 -10.85 -27.24 15.00
N GLY A 122 -10.56 -26.16 15.73
CA GLY A 122 -10.70 -26.13 17.19
C GLY A 122 -11.85 -25.23 17.60
N MET A 123 -12.70 -25.70 18.53
CA MET A 123 -13.81 -24.91 19.04
C MET A 123 -14.24 -25.39 20.44
N PRO A 124 -14.63 -24.46 21.35
CA PRO A 124 -15.19 -24.84 22.66
C PRO A 124 -16.65 -25.32 22.56
N GLY A 125 -17.35 -24.94 21.49
CA GLY A 125 -18.73 -25.34 21.24
C GLY A 125 -18.83 -26.58 20.34
N SER A 126 -19.98 -26.73 19.68
CA SER A 126 -20.25 -27.84 18.77
C SER A 126 -19.92 -27.48 17.32
N LEU A 127 -19.36 -28.43 16.57
CA LEU A 127 -19.28 -28.35 15.11
C LEU A 127 -20.63 -28.75 14.50
N ILE A 128 -21.37 -27.79 13.93
CA ILE A 128 -22.62 -28.05 13.22
C ILE A 128 -22.35 -28.03 11.71
N VAL A 129 -22.52 -29.17 11.06
CA VAL A 129 -22.35 -29.31 9.60
C VAL A 129 -23.72 -29.51 8.95
N LYS A 130 -24.11 -28.62 8.04
CA LYS A 130 -25.35 -28.72 7.27
C LYS A 130 -25.03 -28.84 5.78
N ALA A 131 -25.18 -30.03 5.19
CA ALA A 131 -25.04 -30.20 3.73
C ALA A 131 -25.95 -31.30 3.17
N GLY A 132 -26.22 -31.22 1.86
CA GLY A 132 -26.99 -32.24 1.14
C GLY A 132 -26.26 -33.59 0.96
N LYS A 133 -24.92 -33.60 0.99
CA LYS A 133 -24.07 -34.81 0.96
C LYS A 133 -22.72 -34.52 1.65
N HIS A 134 -22.13 -35.55 2.26
CA HIS A 134 -20.76 -35.53 2.78
C HIS A 134 -19.96 -36.70 2.20
N ARG A 135 -18.77 -36.43 1.66
CA ARG A 135 -17.87 -37.47 1.13
C ARG A 135 -16.43 -37.10 1.43
N PHE A 136 -15.74 -37.95 2.19
CA PHE A 136 -14.31 -37.85 2.41
C PHE A 136 -13.60 -38.78 1.43
N THR A 137 -12.81 -38.23 0.52
CA THR A 137 -11.98 -38.98 -0.42
C THR A 137 -10.51 -38.90 -0.02
N GLY A 138 -9.65 -39.69 -0.67
CA GLY A 138 -8.21 -39.63 -0.44
C GLY A 138 -7.60 -38.23 -0.62
N PRO A 139 -6.33 -38.06 -0.23
CA PRO A 139 -5.68 -36.75 -0.21
C PRO A 139 -5.50 -36.15 -1.60
N ALA A 140 -5.45 -34.81 -1.66
CA ALA A 140 -5.07 -34.02 -2.82
C ALA A 140 -4.09 -32.93 -2.38
N TYR A 141 -3.27 -32.43 -3.31
CA TYR A 141 -2.20 -31.47 -3.01
C TYR A 141 -2.16 -30.33 -4.04
N ARG A 142 -1.84 -29.11 -3.57
CA ARG A 142 -1.54 -27.93 -4.39
C ARG A 142 -0.50 -27.07 -3.66
N SER A 143 0.54 -26.63 -4.37
CA SER A 143 1.56 -25.72 -3.83
C SER A 143 1.06 -24.27 -3.85
N PRO A 144 1.35 -23.46 -2.82
CA PRO A 144 1.11 -22.03 -2.89
C PRO A 144 2.10 -21.39 -3.88
N GLU A 145 1.59 -20.62 -4.84
CA GLU A 145 2.41 -19.70 -5.63
C GLU A 145 2.54 -18.41 -4.81
N LEU A 146 3.73 -18.16 -4.26
CA LEU A 146 4.04 -16.94 -3.53
C LEU A 146 4.78 -16.00 -4.48
N ASN A 147 4.25 -14.79 -4.66
CA ASN A 147 4.87 -13.79 -5.51
C ASN A 147 6.23 -13.36 -4.92
N ALA A 148 7.31 -13.68 -5.63
CA ALA A 148 8.62 -13.03 -5.48
C ALA A 148 8.65 -11.86 -6.47
N GLY A 149 8.12 -10.71 -6.09
CA GLY A 149 8.08 -9.54 -6.99
C GLY A 149 9.49 -9.05 -7.31
N SER A 150 9.85 -9.01 -8.61
CA SER A 150 10.94 -8.16 -9.12
C SER A 150 10.46 -6.71 -9.12
N LEU A 151 11.33 -5.79 -8.69
CA LEU A 151 11.09 -4.35 -8.72
C LEU A 151 11.36 -3.76 -10.10
N ASP A 152 10.72 -4.28 -11.15
CA ASP A 152 10.89 -3.74 -12.51
C ASP A 152 10.15 -2.40 -12.74
N LEU A 153 9.63 -1.79 -11.67
CA LEU A 153 8.97 -0.48 -11.69
C LEU A 153 9.95 0.72 -11.63
N PHE A 154 11.23 0.49 -11.30
CA PHE A 154 12.17 1.57 -10.97
C PHE A 154 13.32 1.81 -11.96
N GLU A 155 13.44 1.04 -13.03
CA GLU A 155 14.61 1.15 -13.94
C GLU A 155 14.58 2.36 -14.89
N LYS A 156 13.49 3.14 -14.91
CA LYS A 156 13.39 4.37 -15.73
C LYS A 156 12.78 5.52 -14.96
N MET A 157 13.47 5.99 -13.93
CA MET A 157 13.19 7.34 -13.41
C MET A 157 13.62 8.36 -14.47
N PRO A 158 12.70 9.17 -15.02
CA PRO A 158 13.11 10.35 -15.79
C PRO A 158 13.85 11.28 -14.81
N ARG A 159 15.16 11.41 -14.99
CA ARG A 159 15.92 12.49 -14.36
C ARG A 159 15.41 13.79 -14.96
N ILE A 160 15.15 14.81 -14.15
CA ILE A 160 15.04 16.16 -14.69
C ILE A 160 16.40 16.43 -15.34
N PRO A 161 16.47 16.68 -16.67
CA PRO A 161 17.71 17.13 -17.28
C PRO A 161 17.96 18.55 -16.77
N LEU A 162 18.65 18.66 -15.64
CA LEU A 162 19.32 19.89 -15.27
C LEU A 162 20.50 20.01 -16.22
N ASP A 163 20.56 21.11 -16.98
CA ASP A 163 21.75 21.43 -17.73
C ASP A 163 22.91 21.58 -16.72
N PRO A 164 24.08 20.97 -16.92
CA PRO A 164 25.25 21.22 -16.08
C PRO A 164 25.58 22.71 -15.91
N ALA A 165 25.14 23.58 -16.83
CA ALA A 165 25.26 25.03 -16.71
C ALA A 165 24.33 25.67 -15.66
N ASP A 166 23.25 25.00 -15.26
CA ASP A 166 22.27 25.47 -14.27
C ASP A 166 22.62 25.05 -12.83
N LEU A 167 23.67 24.23 -12.65
CA LEU A 167 24.18 23.86 -11.34
C LEU A 167 25.10 24.98 -10.81
N PRO A 168 24.94 25.43 -9.56
CA PRO A 168 25.92 26.35 -8.97
C PRO A 168 27.28 25.63 -8.96
N LEU A 169 28.29 26.26 -9.57
CA LEU A 169 29.67 25.79 -9.53
C LEU A 169 30.05 25.59 -8.05
N SER A 170 30.43 24.36 -7.71
CA SER A 170 31.03 24.08 -6.40
C SER A 170 32.34 24.89 -6.30
N GLU A 171 32.40 25.80 -5.34
CA GLU A 171 33.65 26.41 -4.87
C GLU A 171 34.58 25.36 -4.23
#